data_AF-A0AAE0SIM2-F1
#
_entry.id   AF-A0AAE0SIM2-F1
#
_cell.length_a   1.000
_cell.length_b   1.000
_cell.length_c   1.000
_cell.angle_alpha   90.00
_cell.angle_beta   90.00
_cell.angle_gamma   90.00
#
_symmetry.space_group_name_H-M   'P 1'
#
loop_
_entity.id
_entity.type
_entity.pdbx_description
1 polymer ?
#
loop_
_entity_poly.entity_id
_entity_poly.type
_entity_poly.pdbx_seq_one_letter_code
_entity_poly.pdbx_strand_id
1 'polypeptide(L)'
;MQPTETIQDFLICSICHGDLQNTATTSCGHRYCLGCIGQWLNENATCPCCNNRLNRSSLIQDRQFDSFVEIMKIELQNHKDTSEQKETLEAELTSLKDTVTEKDLSVRQAQSQIKELETTVRIFQQETKRLKDEIAAKELSFKKEKDNFIQKLSSAQAHLREKDQLLKETAKNLENEQAQSRKLREDLEMSQNNCQILTGHIEFLQRERTLLQSQLESLLQIDETCRLLKETITDIELDKRSLIEKNSRIMCEKESLMEQEKEHSGELMRKRIKRMQENIKSLKNKNDGLKEDLYKKEQKLTISRYCIVPEQ
;
A
#
# COMPACT_ATOMS: atom_id res chain seq x y z
N MET A 1 86.55 86.20 -61.26
CA MET A 1 86.32 86.19 -62.72
C MET A 1 85.74 84.84 -63.04
N GLN A 2 84.50 84.77 -63.55
CA GLN A 2 83.98 83.53 -64.10
C GLN A 2 84.72 83.27 -65.43
N PRO A 3 85.18 82.05 -65.73
CA PRO A 3 85.51 81.71 -67.10
C PRO A 3 84.19 81.70 -67.86
N THR A 4 83.92 82.74 -68.65
CA THR A 4 82.72 82.83 -69.49
C THR A 4 82.77 81.92 -70.71
N GLU A 5 83.90 81.24 -70.94
CA GLU A 5 84.10 80.29 -72.04
C GLU A 5 84.06 78.86 -71.49
N THR A 6 83.14 78.06 -72.03
CA THR A 6 83.05 76.62 -71.79
C THR A 6 84.06 75.89 -72.67
N ILE A 7 84.41 74.64 -72.31
CA ILE A 7 85.31 73.84 -73.14
C ILE A 7 84.76 73.65 -74.57
N GLN A 8 83.43 73.66 -74.73
CA GLN A 8 82.76 73.58 -76.03
C GLN A 8 83.09 74.76 -76.95
N ASP A 9 83.28 75.96 -76.39
CA ASP A 9 83.57 77.17 -77.17
C ASP A 9 84.92 77.09 -77.90
N PHE A 10 85.88 76.32 -77.37
CA PHE A 10 87.19 76.09 -78.00
C PHE A 10 87.16 75.03 -79.12
N LEU A 11 86.05 74.32 -79.29
CA LEU A 11 85.88 73.27 -80.29
C LEU A 11 85.07 73.74 -81.51
N ILE A 12 84.66 75.02 -81.54
CA ILE A 12 83.82 75.61 -82.58
C ILE A 12 84.69 76.41 -83.57
N CYS A 13 84.42 76.25 -84.86
CA CYS A 13 85.03 77.07 -85.89
C CYS A 13 84.36 78.44 -85.96
N SER A 14 85.13 79.53 -85.85
CA SER A 14 84.57 80.89 -85.90
C SER A 14 84.12 81.37 -87.29
N ILE A 15 84.29 80.55 -88.34
CA ILE A 15 83.79 80.85 -89.69
C ILE A 15 82.41 80.21 -89.92
N CYS A 16 82.27 78.90 -89.65
CA CYS A 16 80.99 78.20 -89.87
C CYS A 16 80.12 78.10 -88.62
N HIS A 17 80.65 78.46 -87.44
CA HIS A 17 80.00 78.32 -86.13
C HIS A 17 79.57 76.91 -85.77
N GLY A 18 80.05 75.90 -86.49
CA GLY A 18 79.92 74.48 -86.16
C GLY A 18 81.21 73.91 -85.58
N ASP A 19 81.18 72.63 -85.21
CA ASP A 19 82.36 71.94 -84.69
C ASP A 19 83.53 72.01 -85.67
N LEU A 20 84.74 72.12 -85.12
CA LEU A 20 85.97 72.00 -85.89
C LEU A 20 86.02 70.61 -86.55
N GLN A 21 86.18 70.60 -87.86
CA GLN A 21 86.26 69.40 -88.71
C GLN A 21 87.47 69.53 -89.62
N ASN A 22 88.33 68.52 -89.61
CA ASN A 22 89.63 68.57 -90.30
C ASN A 22 90.36 69.86 -89.95
N THR A 23 90.70 70.05 -88.69
CA THR A 23 91.14 71.31 -88.13
C THR A 23 92.41 71.80 -88.82
N ALA A 24 92.38 73.04 -89.28
CA ALA A 24 93.55 73.75 -89.77
C ALA A 24 93.97 74.80 -88.74
N THR A 25 95.19 74.66 -88.24
CA THR A 25 95.85 75.65 -87.40
C THR A 25 96.63 76.60 -88.29
N THR A 26 96.33 77.89 -88.15
CA THR A 26 97.01 78.97 -88.87
C THR A 26 98.36 79.29 -88.20
N SER A 27 99.27 79.96 -88.91
CA SER A 27 100.56 80.42 -88.35
C SER A 27 100.39 81.39 -87.16
N CYS A 28 99.24 82.06 -87.05
CA CYS A 28 98.90 82.90 -85.91
C CYS A 28 98.24 82.14 -84.73
N GLY A 29 98.08 80.81 -84.83
CA GLY A 29 97.57 79.94 -83.77
C GLY A 29 96.06 79.73 -83.73
N HIS A 30 95.28 80.46 -84.54
CA HIS A 30 93.83 80.26 -84.62
C HIS A 30 93.47 79.01 -85.43
N ARG A 31 92.39 78.34 -85.00
CA ARG A 31 91.88 77.08 -85.57
C ARG A 31 90.57 77.29 -86.31
N TYR A 32 90.45 76.63 -87.45
CA TYR A 32 89.26 76.62 -88.29
C TYR A 32 89.09 75.25 -88.92
N CYS A 33 87.91 74.94 -89.47
CA CYS A 33 87.82 73.81 -90.39
C CYS A 33 88.70 74.09 -91.61
N LEU A 34 89.47 73.11 -92.07
CA LEU A 34 90.37 73.26 -93.22
C LEU A 34 89.63 73.78 -94.47
N GLY A 35 88.40 73.31 -94.69
CA GLY A 35 87.53 73.81 -95.76
C GLY A 35 87.16 75.29 -95.59
N CYS A 36 86.79 75.70 -94.37
CA CYS A 36 86.35 77.06 -94.08
C CYS A 36 87.47 78.08 -94.24
N ILE A 37 88.63 77.85 -93.63
CA ILE A 37 89.77 78.77 -93.80
C ILE A 37 90.33 78.71 -95.22
N GLY A 38 90.28 77.53 -95.86
CA GLY A 38 90.67 77.38 -97.27
C GLY A 38 89.80 78.20 -98.22
N GLN A 39 88.50 78.31 -97.96
CA GLN A 39 87.59 79.17 -98.72
C GLN A 39 87.83 80.64 -98.42
N TRP A 40 87.96 81.01 -97.14
CA TRP A 40 88.26 82.39 -96.74
C TRP A 40 89.53 82.92 -97.42
N LEU A 41 90.57 82.08 -97.51
CA LEU A 41 91.85 82.44 -98.14
C LEU A 41 91.80 82.57 -99.67
N ASN A 42 90.70 82.20 -100.32
CA ASN A 42 90.52 82.49 -101.75
C ASN A 42 90.22 83.96 -102.00
N GLU A 43 89.57 84.63 -101.04
CA GLU A 43 89.11 86.01 -101.17
C GLU A 43 89.89 86.97 -100.26
N ASN A 44 90.46 86.47 -99.17
CA ASN A 44 91.12 87.27 -98.14
C ASN A 44 92.52 86.72 -97.84
N ALA A 45 93.52 87.57 -97.60
CA ALA A 45 94.88 87.12 -97.26
C ALA A 45 95.19 87.21 -95.76
N THR A 46 94.16 87.17 -94.91
CA THR A 46 94.25 87.43 -93.47
C THR A 46 93.49 86.42 -92.63
N CYS A 47 93.87 86.28 -91.36
CA CYS A 47 93.16 85.49 -90.36
C CYS A 47 91.84 86.17 -89.97
N PRO A 48 90.68 85.46 -90.02
CA PRO A 48 89.40 86.02 -89.59
C PRO A 48 89.37 86.52 -88.14
N CYS A 49 90.17 85.94 -87.24
CA CYS A 49 90.12 86.29 -85.81
C CYS A 49 91.05 87.47 -85.46
N CYS A 50 92.23 87.57 -86.06
CA CYS A 50 93.25 88.56 -85.64
C CYS A 50 93.85 89.39 -86.77
N ASN A 51 93.35 89.26 -88.00
CA ASN A 51 93.82 89.98 -89.19
C ASN A 51 95.29 89.78 -89.58
N ASN A 52 96.01 88.86 -88.94
CA ASN A 52 97.38 88.51 -89.35
C ASN A 52 97.40 87.95 -90.78
N ARG A 53 98.44 88.30 -91.56
CA ARG A 53 98.60 87.78 -92.93
C ARG A 53 98.75 86.26 -92.91
N LEU A 54 97.95 85.58 -93.73
CA LEU A 54 97.96 84.13 -93.88
C LEU A 54 98.26 83.75 -95.32
N ASN A 55 98.92 82.61 -95.48
CA ASN A 55 99.10 81.95 -96.77
C ASN A 55 98.50 80.54 -96.70
N ARG A 56 97.89 80.06 -97.78
CA ARG A 56 97.33 78.70 -97.87
C ARG A 56 98.39 77.62 -97.57
N SER A 57 99.64 77.84 -97.96
CA SER A 57 100.75 76.94 -97.66
C SER A 57 101.18 76.94 -96.19
N SER A 58 100.74 77.93 -95.40
CA SER A 58 101.04 78.04 -93.97
C SER A 58 99.97 77.42 -93.07
N LEU A 59 98.94 76.80 -93.66
CA LEU A 59 97.91 76.06 -92.91
C LEU A 59 98.44 74.68 -92.54
N ILE A 60 98.42 74.37 -91.24
CA ILE A 60 98.81 73.05 -90.72
C ILE A 60 97.54 72.30 -90.36
N GLN A 61 97.31 71.13 -90.97
CA GLN A 61 96.21 70.27 -90.58
C GLN A 61 96.55 69.58 -89.24
N ASP A 62 95.79 69.90 -88.20
CA ASP A 62 95.99 69.47 -86.81
C ASP A 62 95.13 68.23 -86.51
N ARG A 63 95.58 67.08 -87.03
CA ARG A 63 94.88 65.79 -86.83
C ARG A 63 94.80 65.36 -85.36
N GLN A 64 95.75 65.79 -84.53
CA GLN A 64 95.73 65.50 -83.10
C GLN A 64 94.62 66.27 -82.41
N PHE A 65 94.40 67.52 -82.81
CA PHE A 65 93.27 68.31 -82.33
C PHE A 65 91.93 67.75 -82.82
N ASP A 66 91.84 67.21 -84.04
CA ASP A 66 90.63 66.51 -84.50
C ASP A 66 90.29 65.30 -83.60
N SER A 67 91.29 64.47 -83.25
CA SER A 67 91.10 63.37 -82.29
C SER A 67 90.67 63.86 -80.91
N PHE A 68 91.21 64.99 -80.46
CA PHE A 68 90.84 65.61 -79.18
C PHE A 68 89.40 66.12 -79.19
N VAL A 69 88.97 66.80 -80.26
CA VAL A 69 87.57 67.26 -80.45
C VAL A 69 86.62 66.07 -80.37
N GLU A 70 86.95 64.95 -81.02
CA GLU A 70 86.12 63.74 -81.00
C GLU A 70 86.01 63.13 -79.60
N ILE A 71 87.12 62.96 -78.88
CA ILE A 71 87.11 62.46 -77.50
C ILE A 71 86.30 63.37 -76.59
N MET A 72 86.49 64.69 -76.70
CA MET A 72 85.76 65.66 -75.90
C MET A 72 84.25 65.61 -76.14
N LYS A 73 83.80 65.37 -77.36
CA LYS A 73 82.37 65.18 -77.67
C LYS A 73 81.80 63.95 -76.97
N ILE A 74 82.50 62.83 -77.01
CA ILE A 74 82.10 61.59 -76.33
C ILE A 74 82.01 61.82 -74.83
N GLU A 75 83.01 62.44 -74.21
CA GLU A 75 83.02 62.72 -72.77
C GLU A 75 81.92 63.69 -72.34
N LEU A 76 81.66 64.73 -73.15
CA LEU A 76 80.56 65.66 -72.90
C LEU A 76 79.19 64.98 -73.01
N GLN A 77 79.02 64.05 -73.95
CA GLN A 77 77.79 63.26 -74.07
C GLN A 77 77.65 62.28 -72.90
N ASN A 78 78.70 61.56 -72.53
CA ASN A 78 78.70 60.65 -71.39
C ASN A 78 78.35 61.37 -70.07
N HIS A 79 78.88 62.58 -69.87
CA HIS A 79 78.57 63.37 -68.68
C HIS A 79 77.10 63.81 -68.67
N LYS A 80 76.51 64.16 -69.82
CA LYS A 80 75.08 64.47 -69.94
C LYS A 80 74.24 63.25 -69.62
N ASP A 81 74.52 62.12 -70.26
CA ASP A 81 73.78 60.86 -70.05
C ASP A 81 73.86 60.39 -68.59
N THR A 82 75.04 60.51 -67.97
CA THR A 82 75.24 60.17 -66.54
C THR A 82 74.47 61.11 -65.61
N SER A 83 74.40 62.40 -65.94
CA SER A 83 73.63 63.39 -65.17
C SER A 83 72.13 63.10 -65.25
N GLU A 84 71.61 62.82 -66.45
CA GLU A 84 70.20 62.48 -66.66
C GLU A 84 69.81 61.16 -65.96
N GLN A 85 70.67 60.14 -66.03
CA GLN A 85 70.48 58.88 -65.31
C GLN A 85 70.48 59.09 -63.79
N LYS A 86 71.38 59.94 -63.27
CA LYS A 86 71.44 60.26 -61.84
C LYS A 86 70.16 60.97 -61.37
N GLU A 87 69.69 61.96 -62.11
CA GLU A 87 68.44 62.66 -61.80
C GLU A 87 67.24 61.71 -61.80
N THR A 88 67.19 60.79 -62.78
CA THR A 88 66.13 59.76 -62.86
C THR A 88 66.17 58.82 -61.66
N LEU A 89 67.34 58.30 -61.30
CA LEU A 89 67.51 57.42 -60.14
C LEU A 89 67.19 58.13 -58.82
N GLU A 90 67.53 59.41 -58.67
CA GLU A 90 67.20 60.21 -57.50
C GLU A 90 65.68 60.42 -57.38
N ALA A 91 64.99 60.64 -58.50
CA ALA A 91 63.53 60.73 -58.54
C ALA A 91 62.87 59.40 -58.16
N GLU A 92 63.32 58.28 -58.73
CA GLU A 92 62.84 56.93 -58.38
C GLU A 92 63.07 56.60 -56.91
N LEU A 93 64.27 56.90 -56.38
CA LEU A 93 64.61 56.68 -54.98
C LEU A 93 63.69 57.48 -54.05
N THR A 94 63.35 58.71 -54.44
CA THR A 94 62.44 59.57 -53.66
C THR A 94 61.03 58.99 -53.65
N SER A 95 60.50 58.60 -54.82
CA SER A 95 59.20 57.92 -54.93
C SER A 95 59.12 56.61 -54.13
N LEU A 96 60.19 55.81 -54.17
CA LEU A 96 60.30 54.59 -53.38
C LEU A 96 60.30 54.87 -51.87
N LYS A 97 61.02 55.90 -51.42
CA LYS A 97 61.01 56.33 -50.02
C LYS A 97 59.62 56.74 -49.57
N ASP A 98 58.92 57.55 -50.36
CA ASP A 98 57.56 57.99 -50.03
C ASP A 98 56.61 56.78 -49.92
N THR A 99 56.69 55.85 -50.88
CA THR A 99 55.91 54.61 -50.85
C THR A 99 56.21 53.78 -49.61
N VAL A 100 57.49 53.62 -49.24
CA VAL A 100 57.90 52.88 -48.04
C VAL A 100 57.31 53.55 -46.79
N THR A 101 57.37 54.87 -46.68
CA THR A 101 56.82 55.58 -45.52
C THR A 101 55.31 55.42 -45.39
N GLU A 102 54.57 55.47 -46.50
CA GLU A 102 53.11 55.26 -46.52
C GLU A 102 52.73 53.85 -46.08
N LYS A 103 53.47 52.84 -46.58
CA LYS A 103 53.29 51.44 -46.17
C LYS A 103 53.66 51.21 -44.71
N ASP A 104 54.74 51.82 -44.23
CA ASP A 104 55.14 51.76 -42.82
C ASP A 104 54.06 52.32 -41.90
N LEU A 105 53.44 53.45 -42.28
CA LEU A 105 52.33 54.05 -41.55
C LEU A 105 51.12 53.10 -41.50
N SER A 106 50.79 52.50 -42.64
CA SER A 106 49.70 51.53 -42.78
C SER A 106 49.93 50.28 -41.90
N VAL A 107 51.17 49.77 -41.87
CA VAL A 107 51.55 48.63 -41.02
C VAL A 107 51.40 48.97 -39.54
N ARG A 108 51.83 50.16 -39.11
CA ARG A 108 51.68 50.60 -37.71
C ARG A 108 50.21 50.73 -37.30
N GLN A 109 49.37 51.25 -38.19
CA GLN A 109 47.92 51.32 -37.95
C GLN A 109 47.31 49.93 -37.80
N ALA A 110 47.63 49.00 -38.71
CA ALA A 110 47.18 47.62 -38.64
C ALA A 110 47.64 46.93 -37.34
N GLN A 111 48.89 47.15 -36.91
CA GLN A 111 49.42 46.62 -35.66
C GLN A 111 48.70 47.17 -34.43
N SER A 112 48.29 48.45 -34.44
CA SER A 112 47.48 49.03 -33.37
C SER A 112 46.11 48.36 -33.28
N GLN A 113 45.45 48.18 -34.43
CA GLN A 113 44.14 47.50 -34.49
C GLN A 113 44.23 46.05 -34.05
N ILE A 114 45.29 45.32 -34.43
CA ILE A 114 45.50 43.94 -33.98
C ILE A 114 45.60 43.88 -32.46
N LYS A 115 46.35 44.80 -31.82
CA LYS A 115 46.45 44.84 -30.36
C LYS A 115 45.11 45.08 -29.67
N GLU A 116 44.27 45.96 -30.22
CA GLU A 116 42.92 46.21 -29.70
C GLU A 116 41.99 45.00 -29.87
N LEU A 117 42.11 44.28 -30.98
CA LEU A 117 41.37 43.04 -31.18
C LEU A 117 41.85 41.94 -30.23
N GLU A 118 43.16 41.82 -30.01
CA GLU A 118 43.73 40.85 -29.06
C GLU A 118 43.24 41.07 -27.64
N THR A 119 43.19 42.32 -27.16
CA THR A 119 42.66 42.62 -25.82
C THR A 119 41.17 42.28 -25.73
N THR A 120 40.41 42.62 -26.77
CA THR A 120 38.97 42.29 -26.85
C THR A 120 38.74 40.77 -26.82
N VAL A 121 39.51 40.01 -27.60
CA VAL A 121 39.45 38.53 -27.60
C VAL A 121 39.77 37.97 -26.21
N ARG A 122 40.80 38.48 -25.52
CA ARG A 122 41.14 38.03 -24.16
C ARG A 122 39.98 38.27 -23.18
N ILE A 123 39.32 39.42 -23.26
CA ILE A 123 38.17 39.74 -22.40
C ILE A 123 37.03 38.75 -22.65
N PHE A 124 36.66 38.50 -23.91
CA PHE A 124 35.61 37.54 -24.25
C PHE A 124 35.95 36.11 -23.84
N GLN A 125 37.22 35.71 -23.98
CA GLN A 125 37.68 34.40 -23.51
C GLN A 125 37.56 34.26 -21.99
N GLN A 126 37.91 35.30 -21.23
CA GLN A 126 37.77 35.31 -19.78
C GLN A 126 36.31 35.22 -19.35
N GLU A 127 35.42 35.98 -20.00
CA GLU A 127 33.99 35.95 -19.71
C GLU A 127 33.36 34.61 -20.08
N THR A 128 33.75 34.03 -21.23
CA THR A 128 33.31 32.68 -21.63
C THR A 128 33.73 31.64 -20.59
N LYS A 129 34.94 31.74 -20.05
CA LYS A 129 35.40 30.85 -18.99
C LYS A 129 34.57 31.04 -17.71
N ARG A 130 34.33 32.28 -17.30
CA ARG A 130 33.51 32.61 -16.12
C ARG A 130 32.11 32.00 -16.23
N LEU A 131 31.45 32.19 -17.37
CA LEU A 131 30.11 31.64 -17.60
C LEU A 131 30.10 30.11 -17.61
N LYS A 132 31.14 29.46 -18.17
CA LYS A 132 31.27 28.00 -18.13
C LYS A 132 31.40 27.48 -16.69
N ASP A 133 32.21 28.14 -15.87
CA ASP A 133 32.41 27.77 -14.46
C ASP A 133 31.10 27.97 -13.66
N GLU A 134 30.37 29.06 -13.90
CA GLU A 134 29.05 29.31 -13.29
C GLU A 134 28.00 28.27 -13.69
N ILE A 135 27.96 27.87 -14.97
CA ILE A 135 27.07 26.82 -15.46
C ILE A 135 27.41 25.49 -14.78
N ALA A 136 28.70 25.10 -14.76
CA ALA A 136 29.14 23.86 -14.13
C ALA A 136 28.80 23.82 -12.62
N ALA A 137 28.94 24.95 -11.92
CA ALA A 137 28.57 25.07 -10.52
C ALA A 137 27.05 24.89 -10.30
N LYS A 138 26.21 25.49 -11.16
CA LYS A 138 24.76 25.31 -11.12
C LYS A 138 24.35 23.88 -11.44
N GLU A 139 24.94 23.26 -12.45
CA GLU A 139 24.71 21.85 -12.79
C GLU A 139 25.04 20.92 -11.62
N LEU A 140 26.16 21.16 -10.93
CA LEU A 140 26.54 20.41 -9.75
C LEU A 140 25.53 20.61 -8.60
N SER A 141 25.05 21.83 -8.39
CA SER A 141 24.02 22.14 -7.39
C SER A 141 22.72 21.40 -7.70
N PHE A 142 22.22 21.50 -8.93
CA PHE A 142 21.01 20.79 -9.37
C PHE A 142 21.16 19.27 -9.27
N LYS A 143 22.34 18.74 -9.56
CA LYS A 143 22.62 17.31 -9.41
C LYS A 143 22.51 16.88 -7.94
N LYS A 144 23.10 17.63 -7.01
CA LYS A 144 22.99 17.35 -5.56
C LYS A 144 21.54 17.41 -5.09
N GLU A 145 20.77 18.41 -5.51
CA GLU A 145 19.35 18.52 -5.16
C GLU A 145 18.53 17.35 -5.72
N LYS A 146 18.78 16.98 -6.99
CA LYS A 146 18.16 15.81 -7.61
C LYS A 146 18.48 14.53 -6.84
N ASP A 147 19.74 14.30 -6.48
CA ASP A 147 20.15 13.10 -5.75
C ASP A 147 19.51 13.05 -4.35
N ASN A 148 19.45 14.20 -3.65
CA ASN A 148 18.74 14.31 -2.37
C ASN A 148 17.24 14.00 -2.51
N PHE A 149 16.60 14.48 -3.59
CA PHE A 149 15.19 14.22 -3.85
C PHE A 149 14.94 12.74 -4.16
N ILE A 150 15.80 12.12 -4.98
CA ILE A 150 15.75 10.68 -5.27
C ILE A 150 15.89 9.87 -3.97
N GLN A 151 16.85 10.23 -3.11
CA GLN A 151 17.05 9.54 -1.83
C GLN A 151 15.79 9.62 -0.94
N LYS A 152 15.18 10.80 -0.84
CA LYS A 152 13.92 11.00 -0.09
C LYS A 152 12.76 10.18 -0.68
N LEU A 153 12.66 10.10 -2.01
CA LEU A 153 11.66 9.28 -2.67
C LEU A 153 11.88 7.79 -2.40
N SER A 154 13.13 7.32 -2.48
CA SER A 154 13.47 5.91 -2.21
C SER A 154 13.17 5.52 -0.77
N SER A 155 13.47 6.38 0.22
CA SER A 155 13.13 6.11 1.62
C SER A 155 11.61 6.10 1.85
N ALA A 156 10.87 7.04 1.27
CA ALA A 156 9.41 7.05 1.35
C ALA A 156 8.79 5.79 0.71
N GLN A 157 9.31 5.35 -0.43
CA GLN A 157 8.88 4.10 -1.08
C GLN A 157 9.18 2.87 -0.22
N ALA A 158 10.32 2.83 0.47
CA ALA A 158 10.65 1.74 1.38
C ALA A 158 9.66 1.64 2.55
N HIS A 159 9.35 2.78 3.18
CA HIS A 159 8.34 2.84 4.26
C HIS A 159 6.94 2.43 3.78
N LEU A 160 6.56 2.82 2.56
CA LEU A 160 5.28 2.41 1.99
C LEU A 160 5.23 0.88 1.76
N ARG A 161 6.32 0.27 1.30
CA ARG A 161 6.41 -1.20 1.14
C ARG A 161 6.31 -1.92 2.48
N GLU A 162 6.97 -1.42 3.50
CA GLU A 162 6.90 -1.98 4.86
C GLU A 162 5.47 -1.89 5.42
N LYS A 163 4.80 -0.74 5.26
CA LYS A 163 3.39 -0.58 5.65
C LYS A 163 2.46 -1.51 4.88
N ASP A 164 2.66 -1.68 3.57
CA ASP A 164 1.85 -2.60 2.76
C ASP A 164 2.00 -4.06 3.23
N GLN A 165 3.23 -4.46 3.61
CA GLN A 165 3.47 -5.78 4.17
C GLN A 165 2.78 -5.97 5.53
N LEU A 166 2.86 -4.99 6.42
CA LEU A 166 2.15 -5.00 7.71
C LEU A 166 0.63 -5.04 7.51
N LEU A 167 0.09 -4.32 6.54
CA LEU A 167 -1.34 -4.36 6.21
C LEU A 167 -1.78 -5.75 5.72
N LYS A 168 -0.97 -6.42 4.90
CA LYS A 168 -1.25 -7.79 4.46
C LYS A 168 -1.23 -8.79 5.61
N GLU A 169 -0.26 -8.67 6.52
CA GLU A 169 -0.15 -9.55 7.68
C GLU A 169 -1.31 -9.34 8.65
N THR A 170 -1.66 -8.08 8.95
CA THR A 170 -2.81 -7.76 9.80
C THR A 170 -4.14 -8.21 9.19
N ALA A 171 -4.33 -8.06 7.88
CA ALA A 171 -5.52 -8.58 7.19
C ALA A 171 -5.63 -10.11 7.33
N LYS A 172 -4.53 -10.85 7.12
CA LYS A 172 -4.50 -12.30 7.29
C LYS A 172 -4.81 -12.74 8.73
N ASN A 173 -4.25 -12.02 9.72
CA ASN A 173 -4.53 -12.31 11.12
C ASN A 173 -6.01 -12.07 11.46
N LEU A 174 -6.60 -10.98 10.94
CA LEU A 174 -8.02 -10.70 11.11
C LEU A 174 -8.91 -11.78 10.49
N GLU A 175 -8.57 -12.29 9.30
CA GLU A 175 -9.29 -13.40 8.67
C GLU A 175 -9.27 -14.67 9.54
N ASN A 176 -8.10 -14.99 10.12
CA ASN A 176 -7.96 -16.13 11.04
C ASN A 176 -8.80 -15.96 12.31
N GLU A 177 -8.74 -14.78 12.94
CA GLU A 177 -9.54 -14.47 14.14
C GLU A 177 -11.05 -14.52 13.86
N GLN A 178 -11.47 -14.04 12.69
CA GLN A 178 -12.86 -14.13 12.24
C GLN A 178 -13.30 -15.58 12.02
N ALA A 179 -12.45 -16.41 11.44
CA ALA A 179 -12.73 -17.84 11.27
C ALA A 179 -12.85 -18.55 12.63
N GLN A 180 -11.94 -18.26 13.57
CA GLN A 180 -12.00 -18.81 14.93
C GLN A 180 -13.28 -18.35 15.66
N SER A 181 -13.63 -17.07 15.56
CA SER A 181 -14.86 -16.52 16.15
C SER A 181 -16.12 -17.13 15.54
N ARG A 182 -16.10 -17.46 14.24
CA ARG A 182 -17.21 -18.16 13.58
C ARG A 182 -17.40 -19.56 14.15
N LYS A 183 -16.31 -20.34 14.26
CA LYS A 183 -16.35 -21.68 14.85
C LYS A 183 -16.87 -21.65 16.30
N LEU A 184 -16.39 -20.72 17.12
CA LEU A 184 -16.85 -20.60 18.50
C LEU A 184 -18.34 -20.27 18.60
N ARG A 185 -18.88 -19.48 17.66
CA ARG A 185 -20.33 -19.21 17.60
C ARG A 185 -21.13 -20.46 17.25
N GLU A 186 -20.68 -21.26 16.29
CA GLU A 186 -21.32 -22.53 15.91
C GLU A 186 -21.32 -23.51 17.10
N ASP A 187 -20.19 -23.63 17.79
CA ASP A 187 -20.07 -24.47 18.99
C ASP A 187 -21.02 -24.00 20.12
N LEU A 188 -21.12 -22.68 20.32
CA LEU A 188 -22.03 -22.09 21.31
C LEU A 188 -23.50 -22.36 20.96
N GLU A 189 -23.89 -22.18 19.70
CA GLU A 189 -25.25 -22.46 19.24
C GLU A 189 -25.62 -23.94 19.44
N MET A 190 -24.70 -24.85 19.12
CA MET A 190 -24.89 -26.27 19.39
C MET A 190 -25.05 -26.57 20.88
N SER A 191 -24.24 -25.96 21.74
CA SER A 191 -24.36 -26.10 23.19
C SER A 191 -25.69 -25.56 23.72
N GLN A 192 -26.15 -24.41 23.20
CA GLN A 192 -27.45 -23.83 23.56
C GLN A 192 -28.61 -24.75 23.17
N ASN A 193 -28.57 -25.34 21.97
CA ASN A 193 -29.58 -26.31 21.54
C ASN A 193 -29.60 -27.55 22.44
N ASN A 194 -28.43 -28.08 22.81
CA ASN A 194 -28.33 -29.20 23.75
C ASN A 194 -28.92 -28.84 25.12
N CYS A 195 -28.64 -27.64 25.65
CA CYS A 195 -29.23 -27.17 26.89
C CYS A 195 -30.76 -27.06 26.79
N GLN A 196 -31.31 -26.54 25.69
CA GLN A 196 -32.76 -26.46 25.50
C GLN A 196 -33.43 -27.85 25.50
N ILE A 197 -32.83 -28.84 24.83
CA ILE A 197 -33.31 -30.21 24.84
C ILE A 197 -33.31 -30.78 26.26
N LEU A 198 -32.20 -30.60 27.00
CA LEU A 198 -32.08 -31.06 28.37
C LEU A 198 -33.10 -30.39 29.30
N THR A 199 -33.33 -29.08 29.14
CA THR A 199 -34.39 -28.37 29.87
C THR A 199 -35.75 -29.00 29.60
N GLY A 200 -36.08 -29.31 28.34
CA GLY A 200 -37.32 -30.00 27.99
C GLY A 200 -37.47 -31.37 28.65
N HIS A 201 -36.40 -32.18 28.70
CA HIS A 201 -36.40 -33.46 29.41
C HIS A 201 -36.60 -33.29 30.93
N ILE A 202 -35.96 -32.29 31.54
CA ILE A 202 -36.13 -32.00 32.97
C ILE A 202 -37.58 -31.61 33.25
N GLU A 203 -38.20 -30.76 32.44
CA GLU A 203 -39.61 -30.38 32.58
C GLU A 203 -40.54 -31.60 32.44
N PHE A 204 -40.27 -32.50 31.49
CA PHE A 204 -41.03 -33.74 31.34
C PHE A 204 -40.97 -34.60 32.59
N LEU A 205 -39.76 -34.87 33.10
CA LEU A 205 -39.56 -35.68 34.32
C LEU A 205 -40.18 -35.03 35.55
N GLN A 206 -40.18 -33.70 35.63
CA GLN A 206 -40.85 -32.97 36.71
C GLN A 206 -42.36 -33.19 36.68
N ARG A 207 -43.00 -33.16 35.50
CA ARG A 207 -44.44 -33.44 35.36
C ARG A 207 -44.77 -34.88 35.76
N GLU A 208 -43.98 -35.84 35.30
CA GLU A 208 -44.15 -37.25 35.65
C GLU A 208 -44.01 -37.48 37.17
N ARG A 209 -43.00 -36.86 37.80
CA ARG A 209 -42.83 -36.89 39.26
C ARG A 209 -44.05 -36.32 39.98
N THR A 210 -44.58 -35.17 39.54
CA THR A 210 -45.77 -34.56 40.16
C THR A 210 -47.00 -35.46 40.03
N LEU A 211 -47.17 -36.13 38.89
CA LEU A 211 -48.25 -37.11 38.71
C LEU A 211 -48.10 -38.28 39.69
N LEU A 212 -46.91 -38.87 39.78
CA LEU A 212 -46.63 -39.97 40.71
C LEU A 212 -46.83 -39.54 42.18
N GLN A 213 -46.46 -38.31 42.54
CA GLN A 213 -46.72 -37.75 43.87
C GLN A 213 -48.23 -37.69 44.17
N SER A 214 -49.05 -37.19 43.25
CA SER A 214 -50.50 -37.13 43.44
C SER A 214 -51.15 -38.53 43.56
N GLN A 215 -50.62 -39.50 42.81
CA GLN A 215 -51.06 -40.89 42.90
C GLN A 215 -50.69 -41.51 44.25
N LEU A 216 -49.49 -41.24 44.75
CA LEU A 216 -49.05 -41.70 46.07
C LEU A 216 -49.92 -41.11 47.19
N GLU A 217 -50.22 -39.81 47.14
CA GLU A 217 -51.12 -39.16 48.11
C GLU A 217 -52.51 -39.82 48.11
N SER A 218 -53.06 -40.11 46.93
CA SER A 218 -54.34 -40.81 46.80
C SER A 218 -54.30 -42.21 47.39
N LEU A 219 -53.22 -42.97 47.17
CA LEU A 219 -53.03 -44.30 47.74
C LEU A 219 -52.90 -44.26 49.28
N LEU A 220 -52.19 -43.27 49.83
CA LEU A 220 -52.09 -43.07 51.28
C LEU A 220 -53.45 -42.75 51.90
N GLN A 221 -54.29 -41.96 51.22
CA GLN A 221 -55.66 -41.70 51.67
C GLN A 221 -56.55 -42.95 51.66
N ILE A 222 -56.38 -43.81 50.64
CA ILE A 222 -57.08 -45.10 50.57
C ILE A 222 -56.62 -46.02 51.71
N ASP A 223 -55.32 -46.10 51.97
CA ASP A 223 -54.75 -46.93 53.06
C ASP A 223 -55.31 -46.50 54.42
N GLU A 224 -55.35 -45.19 54.68
CA GLU A 224 -55.93 -44.62 55.89
C GLU A 224 -57.44 -44.93 56.01
N THR A 225 -58.18 -44.83 54.90
CA THR A 225 -59.60 -45.20 54.87
C THR A 225 -59.80 -46.68 55.16
N CYS A 226 -58.96 -47.55 54.58
CA CYS A 226 -58.98 -48.99 54.84
C CYS A 226 -58.67 -49.30 56.31
N ARG A 227 -57.75 -48.55 56.94
CA ARG A 227 -57.43 -48.66 58.37
C ARG A 227 -58.65 -48.33 59.24
N LEU A 228 -59.30 -47.19 59.00
CA LEU A 228 -60.51 -46.78 59.72
C LEU A 228 -61.67 -47.77 59.54
N LEU A 229 -61.85 -48.30 58.33
CA LEU A 229 -62.85 -49.33 58.05
C LEU A 229 -62.57 -50.62 58.84
N LYS A 230 -61.31 -51.06 58.94
CA LYS A 230 -60.93 -52.23 59.76
C LYS A 230 -61.25 -52.00 61.23
N GLU A 231 -60.93 -50.83 61.79
CA GLU A 231 -61.27 -50.47 63.18
C GLU A 231 -62.79 -50.53 63.40
N THR A 232 -63.56 -49.91 62.51
CA THR A 232 -65.04 -49.92 62.56
C THR A 232 -65.62 -51.33 62.47
N ILE A 233 -65.09 -52.19 61.59
CA ILE A 233 -65.50 -53.60 61.49
C ILE A 233 -65.23 -54.32 62.81
N THR A 234 -64.07 -54.06 63.42
CA THR A 234 -63.68 -54.67 64.70
C THR A 234 -64.65 -54.25 65.81
N ASP A 235 -65.05 -52.97 65.86
CA ASP A 235 -66.05 -52.45 66.80
C ASP A 235 -67.43 -53.11 66.57
N ILE A 236 -67.89 -53.20 65.32
CA ILE A 236 -69.15 -53.88 64.97
C ILE A 236 -69.12 -55.36 65.38
N GLU A 237 -67.98 -56.05 65.20
CA GLU A 237 -67.82 -57.43 65.62
C GLU A 237 -67.89 -57.58 67.15
N LEU A 238 -67.32 -56.64 67.91
CA LEU A 238 -67.43 -56.59 69.37
C LEU A 238 -68.87 -56.34 69.82
N ASP A 239 -69.57 -55.38 69.21
CA ASP A 239 -70.97 -55.09 69.48
C ASP A 239 -71.86 -56.30 69.19
N LYS A 240 -71.63 -56.97 68.04
CA LYS A 240 -72.32 -58.21 67.69
C LYS A 240 -72.11 -59.29 68.75
N ARG A 241 -70.88 -59.50 69.24
CA ARG A 241 -70.59 -60.46 70.32
C ARG A 241 -71.34 -60.09 71.60
N SER A 242 -71.36 -58.81 71.98
CA SER A 242 -72.10 -58.32 73.15
C SER A 242 -73.60 -58.58 73.03
N LEU A 243 -74.19 -58.33 71.86
CA LEU A 243 -75.60 -58.60 71.59
C LEU A 243 -75.93 -60.10 71.62
N ILE A 244 -75.05 -60.95 71.07
CA ILE A 244 -75.20 -62.41 71.16
C ILE A 244 -75.18 -62.85 72.63
N GLU A 245 -74.26 -62.34 73.44
CA GLU A 245 -74.19 -62.66 74.87
C GLU A 245 -75.46 -62.22 75.62
N LYS A 246 -75.94 -61.00 75.37
CA LYS A 246 -77.20 -60.50 75.93
C LYS A 246 -78.39 -61.37 75.52
N ASN A 247 -78.50 -61.75 74.24
CA ASN A 247 -79.56 -62.64 73.75
C ASN A 247 -79.49 -64.02 74.42
N SER A 248 -78.29 -64.59 74.59
CA SER A 248 -78.11 -65.86 75.29
C SER A 248 -78.56 -65.78 76.76
N ARG A 249 -78.26 -64.67 77.47
CA ARG A 249 -78.75 -64.45 78.84
C ARG A 249 -80.28 -64.36 78.88
N ILE A 250 -80.89 -63.58 77.99
CA ILE A 250 -82.36 -63.47 77.88
C ILE A 250 -82.99 -64.84 77.59
N MET A 251 -82.38 -65.65 76.72
CA MET A 251 -82.87 -67.00 76.42
C MET A 251 -82.79 -67.92 77.65
N CYS A 252 -81.69 -67.89 78.40
CA CYS A 252 -81.55 -68.66 79.65
C CYS A 252 -82.56 -68.21 80.72
N GLU A 253 -82.77 -66.90 80.88
CA GLU A 253 -83.80 -66.35 81.77
C GLU A 253 -85.20 -66.81 81.34
N LYS A 254 -85.50 -66.77 80.04
CA LYS A 254 -86.78 -67.24 79.49
C LYS A 254 -86.99 -68.74 79.74
N GLU A 255 -85.97 -69.57 79.53
CA GLU A 255 -86.02 -71.01 79.82
C GLU A 255 -86.24 -71.28 81.31
N SER A 256 -85.53 -70.57 82.19
CA SER A 256 -85.70 -70.68 83.64
C SER A 256 -87.12 -70.31 84.08
N LEU A 257 -87.67 -69.21 83.55
CA LEU A 257 -89.06 -68.81 83.83
C LEU A 257 -90.08 -69.85 83.33
N MET A 258 -89.88 -70.43 82.14
CA MET A 258 -90.75 -71.49 81.64
C MET A 258 -90.67 -72.76 82.50
N GLU A 259 -89.49 -73.12 83.00
CA GLU A 259 -89.33 -74.27 83.88
C GLU A 259 -89.98 -74.02 85.23
N GLN A 260 -89.84 -72.81 85.79
CA GLN A 260 -90.58 -72.38 86.98
C GLN A 260 -92.10 -72.44 86.77
N GLU A 261 -92.62 -72.00 85.62
CA GLU A 261 -94.03 -72.11 85.27
C GLU A 261 -94.49 -73.57 85.14
N LYS A 262 -93.71 -74.43 84.48
CA LYS A 262 -94.01 -75.87 84.37
C LYS A 262 -94.00 -76.56 85.73
N GLU A 263 -93.03 -76.25 86.58
CA GLU A 263 -92.92 -76.84 87.91
C GLU A 263 -94.07 -76.37 88.81
N HIS A 264 -94.40 -75.07 88.77
CA HIS A 264 -95.56 -74.51 89.44
C HIS A 264 -96.86 -75.19 88.97
N SER A 265 -97.05 -75.33 87.66
CA SER A 265 -98.20 -76.01 87.05
C SER A 265 -98.26 -77.50 87.44
N GLY A 266 -97.13 -78.20 87.39
CA GLY A 266 -97.00 -79.59 87.78
C GLY A 266 -97.27 -79.82 89.26
N GLU A 267 -96.82 -78.93 90.14
CA GLU A 267 -97.12 -78.97 91.58
C GLU A 267 -98.61 -78.74 91.85
N LEU A 268 -99.24 -77.80 91.12
CA LEU A 268 -100.68 -77.56 91.16
C LEU A 268 -101.47 -78.82 90.74
N MET A 269 -101.03 -79.47 89.67
CA MET A 269 -101.60 -80.74 89.20
C MET A 269 -101.44 -81.87 90.22
N ARG A 270 -100.25 -82.03 90.84
CA ARG A 270 -100.01 -83.02 91.90
C ARG A 270 -100.92 -82.80 93.10
N LYS A 271 -101.09 -81.55 93.55
CA LYS A 271 -102.05 -81.19 94.62
C LYS A 271 -103.50 -81.53 94.25
N ARG A 272 -103.86 -81.49 92.97
CA ARG A 272 -105.19 -81.88 92.46
C ARG A 272 -105.35 -83.40 92.40
N ILE A 273 -104.35 -84.13 91.91
CA ILE A 273 -104.32 -85.59 91.84
C ILE A 273 -104.37 -86.20 93.24
N LYS A 274 -103.60 -85.67 94.20
CA LYS A 274 -103.60 -86.18 95.58
C LYS A 274 -104.99 -86.10 96.22
N ARG A 275 -105.69 -84.96 96.04
CA ARG A 275 -107.10 -84.82 96.44
C ARG A 275 -108.02 -85.84 95.76
N MET A 276 -107.82 -86.10 94.47
CA MET A 276 -108.57 -87.14 93.77
C MET A 276 -108.28 -88.55 94.29
N GLN A 277 -107.02 -88.88 94.58
CA GLN A 277 -106.63 -90.19 95.11
C GLN A 277 -107.17 -90.42 96.51
N GLU A 278 -107.17 -89.40 97.37
CA GLU A 278 -107.82 -89.44 98.69
C GLU A 278 -109.33 -89.71 98.55
N ASN A 279 -110.00 -89.05 97.60
CA ASN A 279 -111.39 -89.33 97.26
C ASN A 279 -111.61 -90.77 96.76
N ILE A 280 -110.76 -91.28 95.85
CA ILE A 280 -110.85 -92.65 95.34
C ILE A 280 -110.65 -93.68 96.46
N LYS A 281 -109.70 -93.43 97.38
CA LYS A 281 -109.44 -94.32 98.53
C LYS A 281 -110.64 -94.37 99.47
N SER A 282 -111.28 -93.22 99.71
CA SER A 282 -112.54 -93.14 100.46
C SER A 282 -113.66 -93.95 99.80
N LEU A 283 -113.81 -93.84 98.47
CA LEU A 283 -114.80 -94.60 97.70
C LEU A 283 -114.52 -96.12 97.67
N LYS A 284 -113.25 -96.53 97.57
CA LYS A 284 -112.85 -97.95 97.64
C LYS A 284 -113.20 -98.57 98.99
N ASN A 285 -112.87 -97.90 100.10
CA ASN A 285 -113.22 -98.40 101.44
C ASN A 285 -114.74 -98.56 101.61
N LYS A 286 -115.54 -97.65 101.01
CA LYS A 286 -117.01 -97.80 100.95
C LYS A 286 -117.44 -99.02 100.13
N ASN A 287 -116.78 -99.29 99.00
CA ASN A 287 -117.12 -100.39 98.11
C ASN A 287 -116.74 -101.77 98.71
N ASP A 288 -115.59 -101.86 99.39
CA ASP A 288 -115.17 -103.10 100.05
C ASP A 288 -116.11 -103.45 101.22
N GLY A 289 -116.62 -102.45 101.96
CA GLY A 289 -117.69 -102.67 102.94
C GLY A 289 -118.99 -103.20 102.32
N LEU A 290 -119.40 -102.65 101.16
CA LEU A 290 -120.58 -103.12 100.43
C LEU A 290 -120.43 -104.56 99.89
N LYS A 291 -119.21 -104.97 99.51
CA LYS A 291 -118.91 -106.34 99.07
C LYS A 291 -118.99 -107.35 100.20
N GLU A 292 -118.53 -107.01 101.40
CA GLU A 292 -118.69 -107.85 102.60
C GLU A 292 -120.16 -108.05 102.97
N ASP A 293 -120.98 -107.00 102.82
CA ASP A 293 -122.42 -107.07 103.04
C ASP A 293 -123.14 -107.93 101.98
N LEU A 294 -122.68 -107.92 100.73
CA LEU A 294 -123.18 -108.78 99.65
C LEU A 294 -122.84 -110.26 99.86
N TYR A 295 -121.60 -110.57 100.26
CA TYR A 295 -121.16 -111.95 100.52
C TYR A 295 -121.91 -112.60 101.70
N LYS A 296 -122.21 -111.82 102.74
CA LYS A 296 -123.07 -112.25 103.87
C LYS A 296 -124.54 -112.44 103.48
N LYS A 297 -125.00 -111.83 102.39
CA LYS A 297 -126.37 -111.99 101.86
C LYS A 297 -126.50 -113.22 100.96
N GLU A 298 -125.48 -113.54 100.16
CA GLU A 298 -125.44 -114.76 99.33
C GLU A 298 -125.40 -116.04 100.18
N GLN A 299 -124.69 -116.05 101.31
CA GLN A 299 -124.71 -117.19 102.25
C GLN A 299 -126.07 -117.47 102.92
N LYS A 300 -127.06 -116.57 102.82
CA LYS A 300 -128.40 -116.73 103.41
C LYS A 300 -129.50 -117.14 102.42
N LEU A 301 -129.22 -117.22 101.11
CA LEU A 301 -130.23 -117.45 100.06
C LEU A 301 -130.21 -118.85 99.41
N THR A 302 -129.27 -119.73 99.78
CA THR A 302 -129.20 -121.11 99.23
C THR A 302 -129.86 -122.18 100.13
N ILE A 303 -130.56 -121.77 101.20
CA ILE A 303 -131.44 -122.62 102.01
C ILE A 303 -132.88 -122.21 101.70
N SER A 304 -133.46 -122.69 100.58
CA SER A 304 -134.92 -122.90 100.36
C SER A 304 -135.30 -122.95 98.86
N ARG A 305 -135.11 -124.12 98.21
CA ARG A 305 -136.06 -124.75 97.26
C ARG A 305 -135.54 -126.14 96.85
N TYR A 306 -136.45 -127.11 96.88
CA TYR A 306 -136.27 -128.55 96.74
C TYR A 306 -135.70 -129.03 95.38
N CYS A 307 -135.08 -130.22 95.43
CA CYS A 307 -134.93 -131.29 94.42
C CYS A 307 -135.52 -131.08 93.01
N ILE A 308 -134.78 -131.47 91.95
CA ILE A 308 -135.12 -132.53 90.96
C ILE A 308 -134.04 -132.60 89.82
N VAL A 309 -133.21 -133.66 89.85
CA VAL A 309 -132.81 -134.62 88.76
C VAL A 309 -131.88 -134.13 87.61
N PRO A 310 -130.91 -134.95 87.09
CA PRO A 310 -129.81 -135.72 87.73
C PRO A 310 -128.50 -135.75 86.87
N GLU A 311 -127.45 -136.47 87.36
CA GLU A 311 -126.36 -137.14 86.58
C GLU A 311 -125.47 -136.27 85.65
N GLN A 312 -124.14 -136.14 85.80
CA GLN A 312 -123.05 -137.01 86.28
C GLN A 312 -121.92 -136.19 86.92
#